data_AF-A0A1H3APN1-F1
#
_entry.id   AF-A0A1H3APN1-F1
#
_cell.length_a   1.000
_cell.length_b   1.000
_cell.length_c   1.000
_cell.angle_alpha   90.00
_cell.angle_beta   90.00
_cell.angle_gamma   90.00
#
_symmetry.space_group_name_H-M   'P 1'
#
loop_
_entity.id
_entity.type
_entity.pdbx_description
1 polymer ?
#
loop_
_entity_poly.entity_id
_entity_poly.type
_entity_poly.pdbx_seq_one_letter_code
_entity_poly.pdbx_strand_id
1 'polypeptide(L)' 'MTPISKEVQSLVNQLHLSDNEIAEKFQFALSGQQLSPEESKRFIAFLKQELAVAAT' A
#
# COMPACT_ATOMS: atom_id res chain seq x y z
N MET A 1 10.92 3.49 -19.09
CA MET A 1 10.63 3.79 -17.67
C MET A 1 9.17 4.19 -17.57
N THR A 2 8.33 3.35 -16.99
CA THR A 2 6.91 3.68 -16.81
C THR A 2 6.81 4.77 -15.75
N PRO A 3 6.18 5.92 -16.02
CA PRO A 3 6.03 6.96 -15.01
C PRO A 3 5.20 6.41 -13.84
N ILE A 4 5.74 6.54 -12.62
CA ILE A 4 5.00 6.19 -11.40
C ILE A 4 3.79 7.11 -11.31
N SER A 5 2.60 6.53 -11.12
CA SER A 5 1.39 7.32 -10.95
C SER A 5 1.45 8.12 -9.65
N LYS A 6 0.75 9.27 -9.62
CA LYS A 6 0.67 10.12 -8.42
C LYS A 6 0.10 9.36 -7.22
N GLU A 7 -0.80 8.41 -7.46
CA GLU A 7 -1.41 7.56 -6.42
C GLU A 7 -0.38 6.63 -5.78
N VAL A 8 0.46 5.97 -6.59
CA VAL A 8 1.52 5.09 -6.09
C VAL A 8 2.54 5.91 -5.29
N GLN A 9 2.93 7.09 -5.78
CA GLN A 9 3.84 7.97 -5.04
C GLN A 9 3.24 8.44 -3.71
N SER A 10 1.95 8.79 -3.70
CA SER A 10 1.21 9.16 -2.49
C SER A 10 1.17 8.03 -1.46
N LEU A 11 0.96 6.78 -1.91
CA LEU A 11 0.97 5.60 -1.06
C LEU A 11 2.35 5.41 -0.41
N VAL A 12 3.41 5.41 -1.22
CA VAL A 12 4.79 5.21 -0.72
C VAL A 12 5.15 6.24 0.34
N ASN A 13 4.80 7.51 0.11
CA ASN A 13 5.05 8.59 1.07
C ASN A 13 4.31 8.40 2.41
N GLN A 14 3.24 7.61 2.44
CA GLN A 14 2.39 7.38 3.60
C GLN A 14 2.61 6.01 4.27
N LEU A 15 3.52 5.17 3.75
CA LEU A 15 3.83 3.86 4.35
C LEU A 15 4.41 3.95 5.78
N HIS A 16 4.71 5.15 6.30
CA HIS A 16 5.07 5.37 7.70
C HIS A 16 3.86 5.38 8.66
N LEU A 17 2.64 5.53 8.14
CA LEU A 17 1.41 5.54 8.94
C LEU A 17 1.01 4.13 9.41
N SER A 18 0.04 4.05 10.31
CA SER A 18 -0.52 2.77 10.74
C SER A 18 -1.32 2.08 9.61
N ASP A 19 -1.43 0.76 9.66
CA ASP A 19 -2.15 -0.01 8.62
C ASP A 19 -3.63 0.39 8.52
N ASN A 20 -4.23 0.77 9.66
CA ASN A 20 -5.61 1.26 9.70
C ASN A 20 -5.75 2.58 8.93
N GLU A 21 -4.88 3.56 9.20
CA GLU A 21 -4.93 4.87 8.54
C GLU A 21 -4.72 4.75 7.04
N ILE A 22 -3.82 3.87 6.60
CA ILE A 22 -3.60 3.63 5.17
C ILE A 22 -4.82 2.94 4.55
N ALA A 23 -5.42 1.95 5.23
CA ALA A 23 -6.61 1.25 4.75
C ALA A 23 -7.86 2.16 4.69
N GLU A 24 -7.94 3.21 5.51
CA GLU A 24 -9.00 4.22 5.42
C GLU A 24 -8.79 5.21 4.27
N LYS A 25 -7.54 5.47 3.88
CA LYS A 25 -7.17 6.45 2.84
C LYS A 25 -7.10 5.84 1.43
N PHE A 26 -6.84 4.54 1.33
CA PHE A 26 -6.61 3.84 0.08
C PHE A 26 -7.55 2.66 -0.09
N GLN A 27 -8.16 2.56 -1.26
CA GLN A 27 -8.95 1.41 -1.66
C GLN A 27 -8.09 0.50 -2.53
N PHE A 28 -7.75 -0.68 -2.02
CA PHE A 28 -6.99 -1.67 -2.77
C PHE A 28 -7.93 -2.62 -3.49
N ALA A 29 -7.58 -2.99 -4.71
CA ALA A 29 -8.32 -3.98 -5.48
C ALA A 29 -7.36 -4.91 -6.20
N LEU A 30 -7.74 -6.19 -6.29
CA LEU A 30 -7.05 -7.20 -7.08
C LEU A 30 -8.01 -7.71 -8.15
N SER A 31 -7.61 -7.62 -9.41
CA SER A 31 -8.43 -8.07 -10.54
C SER A 31 -9.83 -7.43 -10.59
N GLY A 32 -9.94 -6.16 -10.16
CA GLY A 32 -11.20 -5.42 -10.11
C GLY A 32 -12.07 -5.71 -8.88
N GLN A 33 -11.66 -6.63 -7.99
CA GLN A 33 -12.35 -6.90 -6.73
C GLN A 33 -11.67 -6.13 -5.60
N GLN A 34 -12.45 -5.34 -4.86
CA GLN A 34 -11.95 -4.64 -3.68
C GLN A 34 -11.52 -5.63 -2.61
N LEU A 35 -10.35 -5.39 -2.03
CA LEU A 35 -9.88 -6.16 -0.89
C LEU A 35 -10.74 -5.82 0.33
N SER A 36 -11.03 -6.83 1.15
CA SER A 36 -11.59 -6.60 2.48
C SER A 36 -10.65 -5.77 3.35
N PRO A 37 -11.13 -5.19 4.47
CA PRO A 37 -10.28 -4.43 5.39
C PRO A 37 -9.08 -5.26 5.90
N GLU A 38 -9.27 -6.55 6.16
CA GLU A 38 -8.18 -7.42 6.62
C GLU A 38 -7.18 -7.75 5.52
N GLU A 39 -7.63 -7.97 4.29
CA GLU A 39 -6.75 -8.15 3.12
C GLU A 39 -5.95 -6.89 2.82
N SER A 40 -6.58 -5.73 2.92
CA SER A 40 -5.92 -4.43 2.74
C SER A 40 -4.78 -4.24 3.75
N LYS A 41 -5.02 -4.52 5.03
CA LYS A 41 -3.98 -4.45 6.08
C LYS A 41 -2.84 -5.43 5.82
N ARG A 42 -3.15 -6.67 5.44
CA ARG A 42 -2.12 -7.67 5.08
C ARG A 42 -1.27 -7.22 3.90
N PHE A 43 -1.90 -6.63 2.89
CA PHE A 43 -1.21 -6.07 1.74
C PHE A 43 -0.30 -4.90 2.13
N ILE A 44 -0.78 -3.99 2.99
CA ILE A 44 0.04 -2.87 3.50
C ILE A 44 1.25 -3.38 4.30
N ALA A 45 1.06 -4.36 5.18
CA ALA A 45 2.14 -4.95 5.96
C ALA A 45 3.21 -5.58 5.05
N PHE A 46 2.77 -6.28 4.00
CA PHE A 46 3.67 -6.80 2.96
C PHE A 46 4.47 -5.68 2.27
N LEU A 47 3.82 -4.59 1.84
CA LEU A 47 4.51 -3.46 1.20
C LEU A 47 5.57 -2.83 2.11
N LYS A 48 5.26 -2.68 3.40
CA LYS A 48 6.21 -2.15 4.40
C LYS A 48 7.43 -3.04 4.55
N GLN A 49 7.22 -4.36 4.58
CA GLN A 49 8.31 -5.33 4.66
C GLN A 49 9.20 -5.28 3.42
N GLU A 50 8.62 -5.30 2.22
CA GLU A 50 9.36 -5.22 0.96
C GLU A 50 10.17 -3.92 0.87
N LEU A 51 9.60 -2.79 1.32
CA LEU A 51 10.31 -1.51 1.33
C LEU A 51 11.51 -1.53 2.29
N ALA A 52 11.36 -2.14 3.47
CA ALA A 52 12.46 -2.26 4.44
C ALA A 52 13.58 -3.16 3.92
N VAL A 53 13.25 -4.24 3.21
CA VAL A 53 14.23 -5.14 2.57
C VAL A 53 14.94 -4.46 1.41
N ALA A 54 14.26 -3.65 0.61
CA ALA A 54 14.88 -2.92 -0.50
C ALA A 54 15.84 -1.80 -0.03
N ALA A 55 15.75 -1.39 1.24
CA ALA A 55 16.59 -0.35 1.83
C ALA A 55 17.91 -0.87 2.45
N THR A 56 18.11 -2.20 2.46
CA THR A 56 19.35 -2.86 2.93
C THR A 56 20.20 -3.33 1.76
#